data_AF-A0A7S1MTJ7-F1
#
_entry.id   AF-A0A7S1MTJ7-F1
#
_cell.length_a   1.000
_cell.length_b   1.000
_cell.length_c   1.000
_cell.angle_alpha   90.00
_cell.angle_beta   90.00
_cell.angle_gamma   90.00
#
_symmetry.space_group_name_H-M   'P 1'
#
loop_
_entity.id
_entity.type
_entity.pdbx_description
1 polymer ?
#
loop_
_entity_poly.entity_id
_entity_poly.type
_entity_poly.pdbx_seq_one_letter_code
_entity_poly.pdbx_strand_id
1 'polypeptide(L)'
;RLPMRLQQAVLLVAAAVALAASPLSAARHFFDDVGAVKQHSFHPPLLEDYIESGFHAWSFGASAVVTNDYVRLTPAAHEGHGYLWNHYHAELSAFRAHFSLRLNQRPHHGLFGNSACETCGVAMWALKEPVRHGEQAPFFGVPHHFSGIGVVVHQDGVMHLVAKESAESAASTLDDVTL
;
A
#
# COMPACT_ATOMS: atom_id res chain seq x y z
N ARG A 1 -5.93 43.07 51.60
CA ARG A 1 -6.73 42.02 50.94
C ARG A 1 -6.05 41.72 49.61
N LEU A 2 -5.13 40.74 49.59
CA LEU A 2 -4.41 40.32 48.37
C LEU A 2 -5.26 39.28 47.62
N PRO A 3 -5.45 39.39 46.30
CA PRO A 3 -6.13 38.36 45.54
C PRO A 3 -5.20 37.17 45.27
N MET A 4 -5.73 36.03 45.63
CA MET A 4 -5.21 34.68 45.55
C MET A 4 -5.19 34.19 44.10
N ARG A 5 -4.05 34.24 43.40
CA ARG A 5 -3.80 33.47 42.16
C ARG A 5 -2.29 33.25 41.96
N LEU A 6 -1.70 32.36 42.74
CA LEU A 6 -0.32 31.92 42.50
C LEU A 6 -0.19 30.43 42.88
N GLN A 7 -0.78 29.53 42.09
CA GLN A 7 -0.57 28.08 42.31
C GLN A 7 -0.70 27.19 41.06
N GLN A 8 -0.53 27.71 39.84
CA GLN A 8 -0.66 26.90 38.61
C GLN A 8 0.48 27.11 37.60
N ALA A 9 1.73 27.23 38.07
CA ALA A 9 2.88 27.41 37.17
C ALA A 9 3.81 26.18 37.06
N VAL A 10 3.44 25.02 37.61
CA VAL A 10 4.31 23.83 37.56
C VAL A 10 3.47 22.61 37.21
N LEU A 11 3.07 22.46 35.95
CA LEU A 11 2.73 21.13 35.39
C LEU A 11 2.49 21.15 33.87
N LEU A 12 3.41 21.66 33.02
CA LEU A 12 3.18 21.63 31.57
C LEU A 12 4.45 21.53 30.72
N VAL A 13 5.45 20.75 31.16
CA VAL A 13 6.61 20.40 30.32
C VAL A 13 6.84 18.89 30.18
N ALA A 14 6.09 18.04 30.90
CA ALA A 14 6.24 16.58 30.83
C ALA A 14 5.21 15.85 29.92
N ALA A 15 4.31 16.57 29.24
CA ALA A 15 3.23 15.97 28.45
C ALA A 15 3.41 16.11 26.92
N ALA A 16 4.62 16.44 26.45
CA ALA A 16 4.92 16.51 25.01
C ALA A 16 5.64 15.25 24.46
N VAL A 17 5.93 14.27 25.31
CA VAL A 17 6.75 13.10 24.93
C VAL A 17 5.93 11.82 24.65
N ALA A 18 4.60 11.85 24.83
CA ALA A 18 3.79 10.61 24.82
C ALA A 18 2.60 10.58 23.85
N LEU A 19 2.53 11.43 22.81
CA LEU A 19 1.43 11.40 21.83
C LEU A 19 1.86 11.38 20.36
N ALA A 20 3.05 10.89 20.09
CA ALA A 20 3.42 10.45 18.76
C ALA A 20 4.28 9.19 18.90
N ALA A 21 3.64 8.07 19.24
CA ALA A 21 4.14 6.80 18.70
C ALA A 21 4.07 6.99 17.18
N SER A 22 5.20 7.38 16.58
CA SER A 22 5.27 7.60 15.14
C SER A 22 4.66 6.37 14.47
N PRO A 23 3.83 6.52 13.43
CA PRO A 23 3.26 5.36 12.71
C PRO A 23 4.34 4.37 12.25
N LEU A 24 5.57 4.87 12.09
CA LEU A 24 6.79 4.10 11.86
C LEU A 24 7.17 3.15 13.02
N SER A 25 7.09 3.61 14.27
CA SER A 25 7.38 2.82 15.48
C SER A 25 6.28 1.80 15.75
N ALA A 26 5.01 2.17 15.53
CA ALA A 26 3.90 1.23 15.62
C ALA A 26 3.98 0.13 14.55
N ALA A 27 4.33 0.49 13.31
CA ALA A 27 4.57 -0.48 12.24
C ALA A 27 5.72 -1.44 12.58
N ARG A 28 6.84 -0.93 13.12
CA ARG A 28 8.00 -1.75 13.51
C ARG A 28 7.66 -2.77 14.59
N HIS A 29 7.02 -2.33 15.67
CA HIS A 29 6.58 -3.23 16.73
C HIS A 29 5.58 -4.28 16.23
N PHE A 30 4.74 -3.92 15.26
CA PHE A 30 3.83 -4.88 14.64
C PHE A 30 4.57 -5.98 13.86
N PHE A 31 5.60 -5.65 13.09
CA PHE A 31 6.34 -6.65 12.30
C PHE A 31 7.14 -7.63 13.17
N ASP A 32 7.67 -7.15 14.31
CA ASP A 32 8.41 -7.98 15.26
C ASP A 32 7.49 -8.97 16.01
N ASP A 33 6.22 -8.62 16.22
CA ASP A 33 5.28 -9.41 17.05
C ASP A 33 4.50 -10.48 16.24
N VAL A 34 4.32 -10.28 14.92
CA VAL A 34 3.40 -11.09 14.09
C VAL A 34 4.11 -12.19 13.29
N GLY A 35 5.43 -12.30 13.36
CA GLY A 35 6.18 -13.31 12.60
C GLY A 35 6.13 -13.04 11.10
N ALA A 36 6.44 -11.80 10.70
CA ALA A 36 6.41 -11.38 9.31
C ALA A 36 7.34 -12.25 8.43
N VAL A 37 6.81 -12.75 7.32
CA VAL A 37 7.60 -13.53 6.35
C VAL A 37 8.49 -12.56 5.60
N LYS A 38 9.81 -12.64 5.86
CA LYS A 38 10.82 -11.70 5.31
C LYS A 38 10.73 -11.57 3.79
N GLN A 39 10.55 -12.67 3.06
CA GLN A 39 10.48 -12.63 1.60
C GLN A 39 9.24 -11.90 1.06
N HIS A 40 8.17 -11.75 1.84
CA HIS A 40 6.92 -11.10 1.43
C HIS A 40 6.61 -9.83 2.21
N SER A 41 7.62 -9.27 2.88
CA SER A 41 7.47 -8.09 3.73
C SER A 41 8.58 -7.09 3.44
N PHE A 42 8.33 -5.82 3.74
CA PHE A 42 9.35 -4.80 3.86
C PHE A 42 8.87 -3.77 4.88
N HIS A 43 9.82 -3.18 5.61
CA HIS A 43 9.54 -2.08 6.51
C HIS A 43 10.76 -1.16 6.59
N PRO A 44 10.58 0.12 6.93
CA PRO A 44 11.70 1.03 7.10
C PRO A 44 12.75 0.52 8.09
N PRO A 45 14.04 0.82 7.87
CA PRO A 45 14.59 1.70 6.83
C PRO A 45 14.83 0.96 5.51
N LEU A 46 14.27 1.44 4.41
CA LEU A 46 14.30 0.73 3.13
C LEU A 46 15.54 1.01 2.28
N LEU A 47 16.21 2.15 2.49
CA LEU A 47 17.37 2.52 1.66
C LEU A 47 18.59 1.66 1.96
N GLU A 48 18.77 1.25 3.23
CA GLU A 48 19.84 0.33 3.60
C GLU A 48 19.67 -1.01 2.88
N ASP A 49 18.50 -1.63 3.00
CA ASP A 49 18.15 -2.86 2.28
C ASP A 49 18.29 -2.72 0.75
N TYR A 50 17.94 -1.56 0.21
CA TYR A 50 18.08 -1.26 -1.22
C TYR A 50 19.55 -1.13 -1.65
N ILE A 51 20.39 -0.46 -0.86
CA ILE A 51 21.82 -0.29 -1.17
C ILE A 51 22.57 -1.62 -1.01
N GLU A 52 22.24 -2.41 0.01
CA GLU A 52 22.95 -3.65 0.32
C GLU A 52 22.50 -4.83 -0.55
N SER A 53 21.19 -4.99 -0.73
CA SER A 53 20.61 -6.17 -1.39
C SER A 53 19.83 -5.84 -2.67
N GLY A 54 19.72 -4.57 -3.04
CA GLY A 54 18.91 -4.16 -4.18
C GLY A 54 17.41 -4.30 -3.94
N PHE A 55 16.96 -4.43 -2.69
CA PHE A 55 15.56 -4.74 -2.36
C PHE A 55 15.10 -6.07 -3.00
N HIS A 56 15.99 -7.08 -2.99
CA HIS A 56 15.97 -8.30 -3.80
C HIS A 56 14.66 -9.10 -3.88
N ALA A 57 13.80 -9.03 -2.86
CA ALA A 57 12.52 -9.75 -2.85
C ALA A 57 11.42 -9.03 -3.65
N TRP A 58 11.66 -7.79 -4.05
CA TRP A 58 10.68 -6.91 -4.67
C TRP A 58 11.24 -6.20 -5.89
N SER A 59 10.43 -6.14 -6.94
CA SER A 59 10.64 -5.30 -8.11
C SER A 59 9.72 -4.09 -8.05
N PHE A 60 10.23 -2.93 -8.45
CA PHE A 60 9.43 -1.72 -8.59
C PHE A 60 9.80 -1.02 -9.89
N GLY A 61 8.88 -0.22 -10.42
CA GLY A 61 9.13 0.45 -11.70
C GLY A 61 8.14 1.53 -12.07
N ALA A 62 8.25 1.98 -13.32
CA ALA A 62 7.61 3.17 -13.85
C ALA A 62 7.96 4.42 -13.03
N SER A 63 7.01 5.01 -12.30
CA SER A 63 7.25 6.20 -11.49
C SER A 63 7.62 5.90 -10.02
N ALA A 64 7.73 4.62 -9.66
CA ALA A 64 7.97 4.22 -8.29
C ALA A 64 9.37 4.64 -7.80
N VAL A 65 9.43 5.19 -6.58
CA VAL A 65 10.67 5.63 -5.93
C VAL A 65 10.73 5.06 -4.52
N VAL A 66 11.82 4.36 -4.22
CA VAL A 66 12.14 3.91 -2.86
C VAL A 66 12.81 5.06 -2.09
N THR A 67 12.25 5.39 -0.93
CA THR A 67 12.86 6.32 0.04
C THR A 67 13.19 5.55 1.31
N ASN A 68 13.83 6.19 2.30
CA ASN A 68 14.16 5.50 3.53
C ASN A 68 12.92 5.00 4.30
N ASP A 69 11.82 5.75 4.24
CA ASP A 69 10.68 5.55 5.14
C ASP A 69 9.45 4.97 4.42
N TYR A 70 9.42 5.00 3.09
CA TYR A 70 8.31 4.49 2.30
C TYR A 70 8.70 4.28 0.83
N VAL A 71 7.93 3.46 0.12
CA VAL A 71 7.93 3.39 -1.34
C VAL A 71 6.82 4.28 -1.87
N ARG A 72 7.16 5.28 -2.69
CA ARG A 72 6.17 6.11 -3.39
C ARG A 72 5.88 5.48 -4.75
N LEU A 73 4.65 5.02 -4.97
CA LEU A 73 4.25 4.45 -6.27
C LEU A 73 4.09 5.51 -7.35
N THR A 74 3.40 6.62 -7.05
CA THR A 74 3.09 7.65 -8.04
C THR A 74 3.47 9.04 -7.51
N PRO A 75 4.00 9.93 -8.38
CA PRO A 75 4.17 11.33 -8.03
C PRO A 75 2.83 12.05 -8.07
N ALA A 76 2.77 13.24 -7.48
CA ALA A 76 1.66 14.17 -7.69
C ALA A 76 1.82 14.87 -9.07
N ALA A 77 1.97 14.09 -10.15
CA ALA A 77 1.96 14.55 -11.54
C ALA A 77 0.81 13.90 -12.33
N HIS A 78 0.46 14.45 -13.50
CA HIS A 78 -0.54 13.83 -14.38
C HIS A 78 0.02 12.50 -14.91
N GLU A 79 -0.83 11.45 -15.02
CA GLU A 79 -0.48 10.12 -15.59
C GLU A 79 0.58 9.33 -14.81
N GLY A 80 0.82 9.67 -13.54
CA GLY A 80 1.72 8.93 -12.68
C GLY A 80 1.21 7.50 -12.47
N HIS A 81 1.97 6.52 -12.94
CA HIS A 81 1.74 5.11 -12.67
C HIS A 81 3.03 4.48 -12.13
N GLY A 82 2.88 3.54 -11.21
CA GLY A 82 3.98 2.84 -10.57
C GLY A 82 3.50 1.54 -9.97
N TYR A 83 4.41 0.58 -9.84
CA TYR A 83 4.12 -0.74 -9.31
C TYR A 83 5.21 -1.20 -8.35
N LEU A 84 4.83 -2.17 -7.53
CA LEU A 84 5.71 -2.90 -6.63
C LEU A 84 5.24 -4.36 -6.60
N TRP A 85 6.09 -5.29 -7.02
CA TRP A 85 5.78 -6.71 -7.17
C TRP A 85 6.78 -7.58 -6.42
N ASN A 86 6.27 -8.55 -5.66
CA ASN A 86 7.12 -9.53 -5.01
C ASN A 86 7.61 -10.58 -6.01
N HIS A 87 8.87 -10.98 -5.92
CA HIS A 87 9.47 -11.99 -6.80
C HIS A 87 9.16 -13.43 -6.38
N TYR A 88 8.85 -13.63 -5.10
CA TYR A 88 8.64 -14.95 -4.54
C TYR A 88 7.16 -15.29 -4.52
N HIS A 89 6.84 -16.51 -4.93
CA HIS A 89 5.49 -17.03 -4.78
C HIS A 89 5.18 -17.29 -3.30
N ALA A 90 4.00 -16.88 -2.86
CA ALA A 90 3.53 -17.15 -1.51
C ALA A 90 2.92 -18.56 -1.43
N GLU A 91 3.73 -19.55 -1.04
CA GLU A 91 3.27 -20.94 -0.80
C GLU A 91 2.71 -21.09 0.62
N LEU A 92 1.72 -20.26 0.97
CA LEU A 92 1.12 -20.20 2.30
C LEU A 92 -0.32 -20.73 2.25
N SER A 93 -0.66 -21.67 3.12
CA SER A 93 -2.02 -22.21 3.23
C SER A 93 -3.04 -21.19 3.76
N ALA A 94 -2.57 -20.26 4.57
CA ALA A 94 -3.29 -19.08 5.01
C ALA A 94 -2.28 -17.96 5.24
N PHE A 95 -2.67 -16.73 4.93
CA PHE A 95 -1.82 -15.56 5.17
C PHE A 95 -2.67 -14.37 5.62
N ARG A 96 -2.01 -13.43 6.28
CA ARG A 96 -2.56 -12.11 6.58
C ARG A 96 -1.56 -11.08 6.10
N ALA A 97 -2.01 -10.17 5.25
CA ALA A 97 -1.17 -9.11 4.71
C ALA A 97 -1.60 -7.76 5.29
N HIS A 98 -0.61 -6.98 5.72
CA HIS A 98 -0.81 -5.66 6.30
C HIS A 98 -0.16 -4.61 5.40
N PHE A 99 -0.95 -3.62 5.00
CA PHE A 99 -0.49 -2.55 4.13
C PHE A 99 -0.72 -1.21 4.80
N SER A 100 0.35 -0.43 4.95
CA SER A 100 0.27 0.95 5.43
C SER A 100 0.32 1.88 4.24
N LEU A 101 -0.81 2.49 3.91
CA LEU A 101 -0.96 3.38 2.76
C LEU A 101 -1.05 4.84 3.20
N ARG A 102 -0.38 5.72 2.46
CA ARG A 102 -0.58 7.17 2.57
C ARG A 102 -0.99 7.73 1.21
N LEU A 103 -2.17 8.35 1.18
CA LEU A 103 -2.72 8.98 -0.02
C LEU A 103 -2.67 10.49 0.14
N ASN A 104 -1.81 11.15 -0.64
CA ASN A 104 -1.67 12.60 -0.60
C ASN A 104 -2.58 13.23 -1.65
N GLN A 105 -3.48 14.09 -1.18
CA GLN A 105 -4.42 14.83 -2.02
C GLN A 105 -3.73 16.01 -2.69
N ARG A 106 -4.09 16.30 -3.95
CA ARG A 106 -3.90 17.66 -4.46
C ARG A 106 -5.13 18.49 -4.09
N PRO A 107 -4.96 19.74 -3.62
CA PRO A 107 -6.08 20.64 -3.43
C PRO A 107 -6.90 20.73 -4.73
N HIS A 108 -8.22 20.59 -4.63
CA HIS A 108 -9.19 20.66 -5.73
C HIS A 108 -9.23 19.49 -6.74
N HIS A 109 -8.53 18.39 -6.45
CA HIS A 109 -8.65 17.12 -7.19
C HIS A 109 -9.03 16.00 -6.21
N GLY A 110 -9.75 14.95 -6.67
CA GLY A 110 -10.10 13.78 -5.86
C GLY A 110 -8.87 12.96 -5.44
N LEU A 111 -9.07 11.78 -4.81
CA LEU A 111 -7.97 11.11 -4.11
C LEU A 111 -6.74 10.79 -4.95
N PHE A 112 -6.93 10.58 -6.25
CA PHE A 112 -5.89 10.21 -7.19
C PHE A 112 -5.94 11.05 -8.48
N GLY A 113 -6.67 12.17 -8.51
CA GLY A 113 -6.75 13.05 -9.68
C GLY A 113 -8.14 13.58 -10.02
N ASN A 114 -8.39 13.75 -11.33
CA ASN A 114 -9.69 14.20 -11.85
C ASN A 114 -10.73 13.07 -11.75
N SER A 115 -11.96 13.40 -11.35
CA SER A 115 -13.07 12.46 -11.16
C SER A 115 -13.44 11.63 -12.40
N ALA A 116 -12.94 11.99 -13.59
CA ALA A 116 -13.14 11.24 -14.83
C ALA A 116 -12.19 10.04 -15.02
N CYS A 117 -11.27 9.77 -14.08
CA CYS A 117 -10.31 8.68 -14.23
C CYS A 117 -10.82 7.36 -13.65
N GLU A 118 -11.42 6.53 -14.50
CA GLU A 118 -12.03 5.24 -14.15
C GLU A 118 -11.03 4.22 -13.54
N THR A 119 -9.73 4.41 -13.78
CA THR A 119 -8.66 3.54 -13.27
C THR A 119 -7.68 4.26 -12.35
N CYS A 120 -8.10 5.38 -11.76
CA CYS A 120 -7.29 6.09 -10.77
C CYS A 120 -7.53 5.54 -9.35
N GLY A 121 -6.44 5.20 -8.67
CA GLY A 121 -6.51 4.50 -7.38
C GLY A 121 -5.24 3.71 -7.11
N VAL A 122 -5.33 2.79 -6.16
CA VAL A 122 -4.27 1.84 -5.84
C VAL A 122 -4.85 0.46 -5.62
N ALA A 123 -4.13 -0.56 -6.05
CA ALA A 123 -4.54 -1.94 -5.85
C ALA A 123 -3.44 -2.78 -5.21
N MET A 124 -3.86 -3.79 -4.48
CA MET A 124 -3.04 -4.80 -3.85
C MET A 124 -3.51 -6.16 -4.36
N TRP A 125 -2.59 -7.00 -4.82
CA TRP A 125 -2.92 -8.20 -5.56
C TRP A 125 -2.28 -9.45 -4.95
N ALA A 126 -3.02 -10.55 -4.93
CA ALA A 126 -2.53 -11.90 -4.71
C ALA A 126 -2.94 -12.74 -5.92
N LEU A 127 -2.00 -12.93 -6.84
CA LEU A 127 -2.23 -13.56 -8.15
C LEU A 127 -1.68 -14.97 -8.16
N LYS A 128 -2.30 -15.83 -8.97
CA LYS A 128 -1.83 -17.19 -9.21
C LYS A 128 -0.59 -17.19 -10.11
N GLU A 129 -0.61 -16.36 -11.16
CA GLU A 129 0.50 -16.15 -12.07
C GLU A 129 1.17 -14.79 -11.84
N PRO A 130 2.51 -14.69 -11.95
CA PRO A 130 3.20 -13.43 -11.82
C PRO A 130 2.90 -12.52 -13.02
N VAL A 131 2.77 -11.22 -12.77
CA VAL A 131 2.64 -10.22 -13.84
C VAL A 131 3.95 -10.18 -14.62
N ARG A 132 3.89 -10.41 -15.93
CA ARG A 132 5.08 -10.40 -16.77
C ARG A 132 5.51 -8.97 -17.07
N HIS A 133 6.80 -8.69 -16.97
CA HIS A 133 7.35 -7.39 -17.35
C HIS A 133 7.02 -7.10 -18.82
N GLY A 134 6.47 -5.90 -19.09
CA GLY A 134 6.08 -5.46 -20.43
C GLY A 134 4.67 -5.87 -20.87
N GLU A 135 3.95 -6.63 -20.06
CA GLU A 135 2.53 -6.90 -20.30
C GLU A 135 1.69 -5.64 -20.08
N GLN A 136 0.70 -5.42 -20.96
CA GLN A 136 -0.24 -4.31 -20.76
C GLN A 136 -1.06 -4.58 -19.50
N ALA A 137 -0.90 -3.68 -18.55
CA ALA A 137 -1.50 -3.79 -17.22
C ALA A 137 -2.50 -2.65 -16.94
N PRO A 138 -3.57 -2.53 -17.75
CA PRO A 138 -4.48 -1.39 -17.72
C PRO A 138 -5.33 -1.33 -16.44
N PHE A 139 -5.43 -2.44 -15.69
CA PHE A 139 -6.26 -2.54 -14.50
C PHE A 139 -5.40 -2.54 -13.25
N PHE A 140 -4.99 -1.34 -12.79
CA PHE A 140 -4.19 -1.15 -11.57
C PHE A 140 -2.96 -2.07 -11.46
N GLY A 141 -2.23 -2.26 -12.56
CA GLY A 141 -1.00 -3.05 -12.57
C GLY A 141 -1.18 -4.52 -12.94
N VAL A 142 -2.38 -4.99 -13.27
CA VAL A 142 -2.61 -6.36 -13.79
C VAL A 142 -3.27 -6.36 -15.19
N PRO A 143 -3.06 -7.42 -16.00
CA PRO A 143 -3.77 -7.60 -17.26
C PRO A 143 -5.25 -7.95 -17.03
N HIS A 144 -6.11 -7.70 -18.01
CA HIS A 144 -7.54 -8.03 -17.88
C HIS A 144 -7.85 -9.52 -17.65
N HIS A 145 -6.94 -10.42 -18.03
CA HIS A 145 -7.13 -11.87 -17.94
C HIS A 145 -6.43 -12.51 -16.73
N PHE A 146 -6.18 -11.72 -15.67
CA PHE A 146 -5.56 -12.22 -14.44
C PHE A 146 -6.39 -13.31 -13.74
N SER A 147 -5.72 -14.12 -12.92
CA SER A 147 -6.32 -15.07 -12.00
C SER A 147 -5.80 -14.79 -10.58
N GLY A 148 -6.72 -14.57 -9.64
CA GLY A 148 -6.40 -14.25 -8.26
C GLY A 148 -7.40 -13.31 -7.61
N ILE A 149 -6.97 -12.71 -6.51
CA ILE A 149 -7.75 -11.75 -5.74
C ILE A 149 -7.01 -10.42 -5.62
N GLY A 150 -7.75 -9.33 -5.50
CA GLY A 150 -7.20 -8.01 -5.28
C GLY A 150 -8.11 -7.13 -4.45
N VAL A 151 -7.49 -6.21 -3.73
CA VAL A 151 -8.17 -5.12 -3.03
C VAL A 151 -7.83 -3.84 -3.76
N VAL A 152 -8.85 -3.17 -4.29
CA VAL A 152 -8.71 -1.92 -5.04
C VAL A 152 -9.29 -0.79 -4.20
N VAL A 153 -8.49 0.23 -3.92
CA VAL A 153 -8.95 1.50 -3.36
C VAL A 153 -9.07 2.48 -4.51
N HIS A 154 -10.31 2.77 -4.90
CA HIS A 154 -10.62 3.65 -6.01
C HIS A 154 -10.49 5.13 -5.62
N GLN A 155 -10.58 6.02 -6.59
CA GLN A 155 -10.35 7.46 -6.39
C GLN A 155 -11.37 8.20 -5.53
N ASP A 156 -12.55 7.62 -5.35
CA ASP A 156 -13.57 8.06 -4.41
C ASP A 156 -13.30 7.59 -2.96
N GLY A 157 -12.26 6.76 -2.77
CA GLY A 157 -11.88 6.19 -1.47
C GLY A 157 -12.64 4.91 -1.13
N VAL A 158 -13.50 4.42 -2.03
CA VAL A 158 -14.20 3.16 -1.85
C VAL A 158 -13.23 2.01 -2.08
N MET A 159 -13.33 1.00 -1.21
CA MET A 159 -12.55 -0.22 -1.30
C MET A 159 -13.39 -1.32 -1.94
N HIS A 160 -12.88 -1.91 -3.00
CA HIS A 160 -13.49 -3.01 -3.74
C HIS A 160 -12.65 -4.27 -3.57
N LEU A 161 -13.32 -5.40 -3.35
CA LEU A 161 -12.70 -6.72 -3.46
C LEU A 161 -12.97 -7.26 -4.85
N VAL A 162 -11.91 -7.60 -5.58
CA VAL A 162 -11.99 -8.17 -6.93
C VAL A 162 -11.44 -9.58 -6.87
N ALA A 163 -12.18 -10.55 -7.39
CA ALA A 163 -11.73 -11.92 -7.53
C ALA A 163 -12.02 -12.38 -8.95
N LYS A 164 -11.04 -13.05 -9.56
CA LYS A 164 -11.18 -13.62 -10.90
C LYS A 164 -10.46 -14.95 -10.97
N GLU A 165 -11.07 -15.92 -11.61
CA GLU A 165 -10.44 -17.20 -11.92
C GLU A 165 -10.20 -17.28 -13.43
N SER A 166 -9.04 -17.81 -13.84
CA SER A 166 -8.75 -18.01 -15.27
C SER A 166 -9.80 -18.92 -15.92
N ALA A 167 -10.27 -18.52 -17.10
CA ALA A 167 -11.29 -19.22 -17.86
C ALA A 167 -10.89 -20.63 -18.33
N GLU A 168 -9.63 -21.05 -18.15
CA GLU A 168 -9.20 -22.43 -18.43
C GLU A 168 -9.85 -23.49 -17.51
N SER A 169 -10.53 -23.07 -16.43
CA SER A 169 -11.26 -23.97 -15.53
C SER A 169 -12.72 -23.56 -15.27
N ALA A 170 -13.32 -22.72 -16.11
CA ALA A 170 -14.71 -22.29 -15.93
C ALA A 170 -15.68 -23.07 -16.84
N ALA A 171 -15.74 -24.39 -16.66
CA ALA A 171 -17.01 -25.08 -16.83
C ALA A 171 -17.82 -24.81 -15.55
N SER A 172 -18.85 -23.97 -15.67
CA SER A 172 -19.83 -23.62 -14.63
C SER A 172 -19.41 -22.54 -13.63
N THR A 173 -19.83 -21.30 -13.89
CA THR A 173 -20.95 -20.63 -13.17
C THR A 173 -20.75 -19.12 -13.33
N LEU A 174 -21.67 -18.52 -14.07
CA LEU A 174 -21.87 -17.08 -14.17
C LEU A 174 -22.26 -16.55 -12.79
N ASP A 175 -21.61 -15.47 -12.34
CA ASP A 175 -22.32 -14.37 -11.70
C ASP A 175 -21.63 -13.05 -12.05
N ASP A 176 -22.46 -12.19 -12.63
CA ASP A 176 -22.18 -10.86 -13.13
C ASP A 176 -21.95 -9.91 -11.93
N VAL A 177 -20.80 -9.23 -11.88
CA VAL A 177 -20.60 -8.10 -10.96
C VAL A 177 -20.12 -6.91 -11.79
N THR A 178 -21.04 -5.96 -11.92
CA THR A 178 -21.00 -4.80 -12.80
C THR A 178 -20.00 -3.75 -12.29
N LEU A 179 -19.42 -3.05 -13.28
CA LEU A 179 -18.44 -1.96 -13.20
C LEU A 179 -18.90 -0.77 -12.34
#